data_AF-A0A962LA99-F1
#
_entry.id   AF-A0A962LA99-F1
#
_cell.length_a   1.000
_cell.length_b   1.000
_cell.length_c   1.000
_cell.angle_alpha   90.00
_cell.angle_beta   90.00
_cell.angle_gamma   90.00
#
_symmetry.space_group_name_H-M   'P 1'
#
loop_
_entity.id
_entity.type
_entity.pdbx_description
1 polymer ?
#
loop_
_entity_poly.entity_id
_entity_poly.type
_entity_poly.pdbx_seq_one_letter_code
_entity_poly.pdbx_strand_id
1 'polypeptide(L)'
;WCCETGFRHIERSFDEVFNNYPNRALGMAMRLGTFPVGRHEHGPTDALSRECANLLMTPGATRDRLTAGVFAGNPDDGLARVEQAFDLVIECESLHKRLDDRGYESIDQAYKDGVIDEAEYTRLGLERDAVDRAVAVDHFRPEMLTPVGQGDVDPDEAVTNLRRVGAS
;
A
#
# COMPACT_ATOMS: atom_id res chain seq x y z
N TRP A 1 -6.31 -16.02 0.46
CA TRP A 1 -5.13 -15.13 0.51
C TRP A 1 -4.21 -15.49 1.67
N CYS A 2 -4.60 -15.32 2.95
CA CYS A 2 -3.70 -15.52 4.11
C CYS A 2 -3.05 -16.90 4.19
N CYS A 3 -3.80 -17.99 3.98
CA CYS A 3 -3.25 -19.35 4.04
C CYS A 3 -2.16 -19.56 2.98
N GLU A 4 -2.39 -19.11 1.75
CA GLU A 4 -1.45 -19.28 0.64
C GLU A 4 -0.21 -18.40 0.80
N THR A 5 -0.39 -17.18 1.30
CA THR A 5 0.74 -16.33 1.75
C THR A 5 1.53 -17.01 2.87
N GLY A 6 0.84 -17.62 3.83
CA GLY A 6 1.45 -18.35 4.95
C GLY A 6 2.25 -19.56 4.50
N PHE A 7 1.70 -20.40 3.62
CA PHE A 7 2.42 -21.53 3.04
C PHE A 7 3.66 -21.08 2.27
N ARG A 8 3.55 -20.06 1.41
CA ARG A 8 4.69 -19.48 0.71
C ARG A 8 5.76 -18.98 1.69
N HIS A 9 5.36 -18.32 2.77
CA HIS A 9 6.28 -17.83 3.79
C HIS A 9 7.01 -18.97 4.49
N ILE A 10 6.28 -20.00 4.93
CA ILE A 10 6.84 -21.20 5.56
C ILE A 10 7.84 -21.90 4.63
N GLU A 11 7.48 -22.12 3.37
CA GLU A 11 8.37 -22.77 2.39
C GLU A 11 9.66 -21.97 2.19
N ARG A 12 9.55 -20.65 2.09
CA ARG A 12 10.70 -19.75 1.95
C ARG A 12 11.59 -19.81 3.18
N SER A 13 11.02 -19.74 4.38
CA SER A 13 11.79 -19.82 5.63
C SER A 13 12.53 -21.15 5.75
N PHE A 14 11.90 -22.28 5.42
CA PHE A 14 12.59 -23.58 5.42
C PHE A 14 13.75 -23.62 4.43
N ASP A 15 13.57 -23.09 3.22
CA ASP A 15 14.64 -23.06 2.22
C ASP A 15 15.81 -22.17 2.66
N GLU A 16 15.52 -21.00 3.24
CA GLU A 16 16.54 -20.13 3.85
C GLU A 16 17.32 -20.87 4.95
N VAL A 17 16.63 -21.60 5.83
CA VAL A 17 17.27 -22.41 6.88
C VAL A 17 18.15 -23.52 6.29
N PHE A 18 17.67 -24.26 5.28
CA PHE A 18 18.44 -25.35 4.67
C PHE A 18 19.66 -24.85 3.90
N ASN A 19 19.56 -23.68 3.26
CA ASN A 19 20.67 -23.05 2.55
C ASN A 19 21.76 -22.51 3.50
N ASN A 20 21.39 -22.14 4.73
CA ASN A 20 22.33 -21.64 5.75
C ASN A 20 22.96 -22.77 6.59
N TYR A 21 22.68 -24.05 6.30
CA TYR A 21 23.24 -25.14 7.08
C TYR A 21 24.76 -25.28 6.84
N PRO A 22 25.59 -25.41 7.90
CA PRO A 22 27.05 -25.54 7.77
C PRO A 22 27.48 -26.74 6.92
N ASN A 23 26.68 -27.81 6.97
CA ASN A 23 26.86 -28.99 6.12
C ASN A 23 25.83 -28.98 4.98
N ARG A 24 26.30 -28.67 3.77
CA ARG A 24 25.48 -28.59 2.56
C ARG A 24 24.77 -29.91 2.22
N ALA A 25 25.39 -31.05 2.53
CA ALA A 25 24.78 -32.37 2.27
C ALA A 25 23.57 -32.62 3.18
N LEU A 26 23.65 -32.18 4.44
CA LEU A 26 22.54 -32.29 5.39
C LEU A 26 21.39 -31.35 5.00
N GLY A 27 21.70 -30.10 4.63
CA GLY A 27 20.70 -29.16 4.12
C GLY A 27 19.98 -29.70 2.88
N MET A 28 20.71 -30.32 1.95
CA MET A 28 20.14 -30.94 0.75
C MET A 28 19.27 -32.16 1.08
N ALA A 29 19.67 -33.00 2.04
CA ALA A 29 18.87 -34.15 2.48
C ALA A 29 17.55 -33.70 3.14
N MET A 30 17.59 -32.67 3.99
CA MET A 30 16.39 -32.10 4.61
C MET A 30 15.48 -31.47 3.55
N ARG A 31 16.04 -30.76 2.57
CA ARG A 31 15.27 -30.19 1.45
C ARG A 31 14.56 -31.27 0.63
N LEU A 32 15.24 -32.38 0.32
CA LEU A 32 14.64 -33.49 -0.43
C LEU A 32 13.55 -34.22 0.38
N GLY A 33 13.73 -34.31 1.70
CA GLY A 33 12.76 -34.94 2.60
C GLY A 33 11.49 -34.10 2.80
N THR A 34 11.63 -32.79 2.91
CA THR A 34 10.50 -31.86 3.15
C THR A 34 9.81 -31.43 1.85
N PHE A 35 10.56 -31.27 0.76
CA PHE A 35 10.06 -30.85 -0.55
C PHE A 35 10.43 -31.86 -1.65
N PRO A 36 9.88 -33.10 -1.60
CA PRO A 36 10.27 -34.17 -2.52
C PRO A 36 9.95 -33.87 -3.99
N VAL A 37 8.92 -33.06 -4.26
CA VAL A 37 8.51 -32.63 -5.61
C VAL A 37 8.97 -31.20 -5.90
N GLY A 38 9.79 -30.60 -5.03
CA GLY A 38 10.18 -29.19 -5.10
C GLY A 38 9.21 -28.25 -4.39
N ARG A 39 9.52 -26.95 -4.43
CA ARG A 39 8.78 -25.89 -3.75
C ARG A 39 7.56 -25.49 -4.59
N HIS A 40 6.43 -25.28 -3.95
CA HIS A 40 5.26 -24.69 -4.58
C HIS A 40 5.25 -23.19 -4.24
N GLU A 41 6.08 -22.41 -4.93
CA GLU A 41 6.18 -20.96 -4.71
C GLU A 41 4.99 -20.15 -5.27
N HIS A 42 3.84 -20.79 -5.50
CA HIS A 42 2.65 -20.07 -5.90
C HIS A 42 2.07 -19.41 -4.64
N GLY A 43 2.36 -18.11 -4.48
CA GLY A 43 1.62 -17.26 -3.57
C GLY A 43 0.17 -17.10 -4.03
N PRO A 44 -0.63 -16.28 -3.32
CA PRO A 44 -2.01 -16.04 -3.71
C PRO A 44 -2.08 -15.58 -5.17
N THR A 45 -3.02 -16.14 -5.92
CA THR A 45 -3.20 -15.78 -7.33
C THR A 45 -3.65 -14.32 -7.47
N ASP A 46 -3.37 -13.69 -8.62
CA ASP A 46 -3.87 -12.35 -8.92
C ASP A 46 -5.40 -12.30 -8.88
N ALA A 47 -6.06 -13.36 -9.36
CA ALA A 47 -7.52 -13.48 -9.31
C ALA A 47 -8.06 -13.42 -7.88
N LEU A 48 -7.43 -14.18 -6.95
CA LEU A 48 -7.82 -14.16 -5.54
C LEU A 48 -7.53 -12.80 -4.89
N SER A 49 -6.43 -12.16 -5.26
CA SER A 49 -6.09 -10.82 -4.75
C SER A 49 -7.08 -9.77 -5.24
N ARG A 50 -7.50 -9.86 -6.50
CA ARG A 50 -8.53 -9.00 -7.10
C ARG A 50 -9.89 -9.20 -6.44
N GLU A 51 -10.26 -10.44 -6.15
CA GLU A 51 -11.50 -10.74 -5.43
C GLU A 51 -11.49 -10.12 -4.03
N CYS A 52 -10.39 -10.25 -3.29
CA CYS A 52 -10.22 -9.59 -1.99
C CYS A 52 -10.29 -8.05 -2.11
N ALA A 53 -9.67 -7.46 -3.12
CA ALA A 53 -9.72 -6.01 -3.34
C ALA A 53 -11.15 -5.53 -3.66
N ASN A 54 -11.87 -6.26 -4.51
CA ASN A 54 -13.26 -5.95 -4.85
C ASN A 54 -14.16 -5.97 -3.61
N LEU A 55 -13.95 -6.91 -2.68
CA LEU A 55 -14.71 -6.96 -1.42
C LEU A 55 -14.47 -5.74 -0.52
N LEU A 56 -13.30 -5.10 -0.62
CA LEU A 56 -12.98 -3.89 0.15
C LEU A 56 -13.43 -2.61 -0.54
N MET A 57 -13.42 -2.58 -1.88
CA MET A 57 -13.85 -1.44 -2.69
C MET A 57 -15.36 -1.37 -2.91
N THR A 58 -16.09 -2.44 -2.62
CA THR A 58 -17.55 -2.47 -2.76
C THR A 58 -18.20 -2.23 -1.40
N PRO A 59 -19.18 -1.32 -1.28
CA PRO A 59 -19.94 -1.19 -0.05
C PRO A 59 -20.69 -2.49 0.28
N GLY A 60 -20.63 -2.95 1.53
CA GLY A 60 -21.35 -4.14 1.96
C GLY A 60 -20.91 -4.69 3.31
N ALA A 61 -21.74 -5.58 3.87
CA ALA A 61 -21.57 -6.12 5.23
C ALA A 61 -20.21 -6.80 5.48
N THR A 62 -19.58 -7.37 4.45
CA THR A 62 -18.23 -7.95 4.57
C THR A 62 -17.19 -6.87 4.82
N ARG A 63 -17.22 -5.77 4.05
CA ARG A 63 -16.34 -4.61 4.24
C ARG A 63 -16.55 -4.03 5.64
N ASP A 64 -17.80 -3.77 6.01
CA ASP A 64 -18.14 -3.15 7.31
C ASP A 64 -17.62 -3.99 8.48
N ARG A 65 -17.70 -5.32 8.40
CA ARG A 65 -17.12 -6.21 9.42
C ARG A 65 -15.60 -6.15 9.49
N LEU A 66 -14.93 -5.96 8.35
CA LEU A 66 -13.48 -5.84 8.28
C LEU A 66 -13.01 -4.46 8.76
N THR A 67 -13.80 -3.40 8.53
CA THR A 67 -13.48 -2.02 8.92
C THR A 67 -13.98 -1.63 10.31
N ALA A 68 -14.90 -2.40 10.93
CA ALA A 68 -15.51 -2.09 12.22
C ALA A 68 -14.54 -1.86 13.38
N GLY A 69 -13.34 -2.45 13.33
CA GLY A 69 -12.30 -2.29 14.35
C GLY A 69 -11.25 -1.22 14.02
N VAL A 70 -11.38 -0.55 12.87
CA VAL A 70 -10.36 0.38 12.39
C VAL A 70 -10.67 1.78 12.92
N PHE A 71 -9.73 2.33 13.69
CA PHE A 71 -9.85 3.69 14.21
C PHE A 71 -9.58 4.69 13.08
N ALA A 72 -10.62 5.39 12.62
CA ALA A 72 -10.54 6.39 11.54
C ALA A 72 -9.71 7.62 11.91
N GLY A 73 -9.43 7.84 13.20
CA GLY A 73 -8.65 8.99 13.66
C GLY A 73 -9.46 10.27 13.76
N ASN A 74 -8.74 11.39 13.81
CA ASN A 74 -9.31 12.72 13.64
C ASN A 74 -9.71 12.94 12.18
N PRO A 75 -10.58 13.94 11.86
CA PRO A 75 -11.01 14.22 10.49
C PRO A 75 -9.87 14.49 9.49
N ASP A 76 -8.69 14.88 9.99
CA ASP A 76 -7.50 15.12 9.18
C ASP A 76 -6.57 13.91 9.05
N ASP A 77 -6.86 12.78 9.70
CA ASP A 77 -6.04 11.58 9.59
C ASP A 77 -6.23 10.89 8.23
N GLY A 78 -5.16 10.22 7.76
CA GLY A 78 -5.14 9.64 6.41
C GLY A 78 -6.30 8.67 6.14
N LEU A 79 -6.73 7.91 7.15
CA LEU A 79 -7.86 6.99 7.00
C LEU A 79 -9.20 7.72 6.91
N ALA A 80 -9.44 8.77 7.71
CA ALA A 80 -10.64 9.58 7.61
C ALA A 80 -10.77 10.22 6.22
N ARG A 81 -9.67 10.65 5.60
CA ARG A 81 -9.64 11.17 4.22
C ARG A 81 -10.02 10.11 3.20
N VAL A 82 -9.51 8.88 3.36
CA VAL A 82 -9.82 7.76 2.46
C VAL A 82 -11.29 7.37 2.58
N GLU A 83 -11.85 7.28 3.79
CA GLU A 83 -13.28 6.98 3.98
C GLU A 83 -14.17 8.10 3.43
N GLN A 84 -13.80 9.38 3.64
CA GLN A 84 -14.53 10.50 3.04
C GLN A 84 -14.53 10.42 1.50
N ALA A 85 -13.38 10.13 0.89
CA ALA A 85 -13.30 9.96 -0.55
C ALA A 85 -14.13 8.77 -1.04
N PHE A 86 -14.08 7.65 -0.31
CA PHE A 86 -14.86 6.45 -0.61
C PHE A 86 -16.37 6.75 -0.65
N ASP A 87 -16.91 7.42 0.37
CA ASP A 87 -18.34 7.76 0.44
C ASP A 87 -18.76 8.69 -0.72
N LEU A 88 -17.96 9.70 -1.04
CA LEU A 88 -18.25 10.64 -2.12
C LEU A 88 -18.22 9.97 -3.51
N VAL A 89 -17.28 9.04 -3.74
CA VAL A 89 -17.20 8.26 -4.98
C VAL A 89 -18.44 7.39 -5.15
N ILE A 90 -18.89 6.74 -4.08
CA ILE A 90 -20.12 5.93 -4.10
C ILE A 90 -21.36 6.81 -4.36
N GLU A 91 -21.45 8.00 -3.74
CA GLU A 91 -22.54 8.94 -4.01
C GLU A 91 -22.57 9.36 -5.50
N CYS A 92 -21.39 9.61 -6.07
CA CYS A 92 -21.24 10.11 -7.44
C CYS A 92 -21.17 8.99 -8.51
N GLU A 93 -21.23 7.72 -8.14
CA GLU A 93 -21.14 6.57 -9.07
C GLU A 93 -22.19 6.67 -10.18
N SER A 94 -23.43 7.03 -9.83
CA SER A 94 -24.52 7.19 -10.79
C SER A 94 -24.33 8.37 -11.75
N LEU A 95 -23.59 9.40 -11.33
CA LEU A 95 -23.24 10.55 -12.17
C LEU A 95 -22.14 10.16 -13.15
N HIS A 96 -21.08 9.50 -12.67
CA HIS A 96 -20.01 8.97 -13.52
C HIS A 96 -20.53 8.06 -14.61
N LYS A 97 -21.38 7.09 -14.26
CA LYS A 97 -22.00 6.20 -15.26
C LYS A 97 -22.79 6.97 -16.33
N ARG A 98 -23.50 8.03 -15.93
CA ARG A 98 -24.27 8.87 -16.85
C ARG A 98 -23.37 9.67 -17.79
N LEU A 99 -22.21 10.12 -17.32
CA LEU A 99 -21.21 10.81 -18.13
C LEU A 99 -20.55 9.86 -19.14
N ASP A 100 -20.16 8.67 -18.69
CA ASP A 100 -19.57 7.61 -19.52
C ASP A 100 -20.53 7.15 -20.62
N ASP A 101 -21.80 6.88 -20.28
CA ASP A 101 -22.84 6.48 -21.24
C ASP A 101 -23.07 7.53 -22.34
N ARG A 102 -22.75 8.80 -22.05
CA ARG A 102 -22.85 9.93 -22.98
C ARG A 102 -21.52 10.35 -23.60
N GLY A 103 -20.42 9.69 -23.25
CA GLY A 103 -19.09 9.93 -23.80
C GLY A 103 -18.41 11.22 -23.31
N TYR A 104 -18.73 11.70 -22.11
CA TYR A 104 -18.07 12.87 -21.53
C TYR A 104 -16.84 12.48 -20.69
N GLU A 105 -15.66 12.93 -21.11
CA GLU A 105 -14.41 12.74 -20.36
C GLU A 105 -14.16 13.89 -19.35
N SER A 106 -14.80 15.04 -19.54
CA SER A 106 -14.61 16.24 -18.71
C SER A 106 -15.94 16.68 -18.10
N ILE A 107 -15.93 16.84 -16.78
CA ILE A 107 -17.06 17.35 -15.99
C ILE A 107 -17.43 18.78 -16.44
N ASP A 108 -16.44 19.60 -16.79
CA ASP A 108 -16.66 20.98 -17.29
C ASP A 108 -17.44 21.00 -18.60
N GLN A 109 -17.15 20.06 -19.49
CA GLN A 109 -17.85 19.94 -20.77
C GLN A 109 -19.30 19.49 -20.55
N ALA A 110 -19.51 18.50 -19.67
CA ALA A 110 -20.84 18.02 -19.34
C ALA A 110 -21.72 19.10 -18.69
N TYR A 111 -21.14 19.98 -17.86
CA TYR A 111 -21.85 21.12 -17.28
C TYR A 111 -22.23 22.18 -18.35
N LYS A 112 -21.29 22.52 -19.23
CA LYS A 112 -21.54 23.47 -20.34
C LYS A 112 -22.63 22.98 -21.29
N ASP A 113 -22.67 21.67 -21.53
CA ASP A 113 -23.66 21.03 -22.40
C ASP A 113 -25.00 20.76 -21.67
N GLY A 114 -25.11 21.16 -20.39
CA GLY A 114 -26.34 21.08 -19.58
C GLY A 114 -26.74 19.65 -19.19
N VAL A 115 -25.81 18.71 -19.20
CA VAL A 115 -26.04 17.30 -18.86
C VAL A 115 -26.12 17.08 -17.36
N ILE A 116 -25.42 17.93 -16.60
CA ILE A 116 -25.42 17.96 -15.15
C ILE A 116 -25.77 19.35 -14.65
N ASP A 117 -26.42 19.43 -13.49
CA ASP A 117 -26.76 20.71 -12.84
C ASP A 117 -25.60 21.28 -11.99
N GLU A 118 -25.78 22.48 -11.44
CA GLU A 118 -24.77 23.16 -10.61
C GLU A 118 -24.46 22.39 -9.31
N ALA A 119 -25.46 21.71 -8.73
CA ALA A 119 -25.30 20.93 -7.52
C ALA A 119 -24.57 19.60 -7.78
N GLU A 120 -24.83 18.96 -8.91
CA GLU A 120 -24.12 17.77 -9.40
C GLU A 120 -22.68 18.12 -9.77
N TYR A 121 -22.45 19.26 -10.45
CA TYR A 121 -21.10 19.76 -10.75
C TYR A 121 -20.28 20.00 -9.47
N THR A 122 -20.90 20.65 -8.48
CA THR A 122 -20.24 20.90 -7.19
C THR A 122 -19.89 19.59 -6.46
N ARG A 123 -20.80 18.60 -6.47
CA ARG A 123 -20.56 17.30 -5.85
C ARG A 123 -19.41 16.52 -6.50
N LEU A 124 -19.36 16.48 -7.83
CA LEU A 124 -18.25 15.87 -8.58
C LEU A 124 -16.92 16.58 -8.30
N GLY A 125 -16.95 17.90 -8.10
CA GLY A 125 -15.77 18.67 -7.66
C GLY A 125 -15.30 18.28 -6.27
N LEU A 126 -16.23 18.17 -5.30
CA LEU A 126 -15.92 17.76 -3.92
C LEU A 126 -15.35 16.34 -3.85
N GLU A 127 -15.93 15.41 -4.62
CA GLU A 127 -15.42 14.06 -4.76
C GLU A 127 -13.98 14.07 -5.27
N ARG A 128 -13.71 14.78 -6.38
CA ARG A 128 -12.37 14.87 -6.96
C ARG A 128 -11.36 15.43 -5.96
N ASP A 129 -11.68 16.51 -5.27
CA ASP A 129 -10.83 17.10 -4.24
C ASP A 129 -10.59 16.13 -3.07
N ALA A 130 -11.57 15.31 -2.69
CA ALA A 130 -11.41 14.30 -1.66
C ALA A 130 -10.50 13.15 -2.10
N VAL A 131 -10.68 12.66 -3.33
CA VAL A 131 -9.82 11.63 -3.93
C VAL A 131 -8.39 12.12 -4.05
N ASP A 132 -8.17 13.33 -4.57
CA ASP A 132 -6.84 13.92 -4.71
C ASP A 132 -6.14 14.05 -3.35
N ARG A 133 -6.86 14.49 -2.31
CA ARG A 133 -6.33 14.53 -0.93
C ARG A 133 -6.02 13.14 -0.35
N ALA A 134 -6.83 12.13 -0.66
CA ALA A 134 -6.62 10.77 -0.19
C ALA A 134 -5.45 10.07 -0.90
N VAL A 135 -5.21 10.37 -2.18
CA VAL A 135 -4.09 9.85 -2.97
C VAL A 135 -2.79 10.58 -2.68
N ALA A 136 -2.84 11.85 -2.28
CA ALA A 136 -1.69 12.67 -1.90
C ALA A 136 -1.04 12.25 -0.56
N VAL A 137 -0.86 10.94 -0.36
CA VAL A 137 -0.06 10.36 0.73
C VAL A 137 1.41 10.65 0.43
N ASP A 138 1.89 11.77 0.97
CA ASP A 138 3.26 12.29 0.89
C ASP A 138 3.88 12.27 -0.51
N HIS A 139 3.78 13.40 -1.23
CA HIS A 139 4.79 13.73 -2.23
C HIS A 139 6.12 13.87 -1.48
N PHE A 140 6.88 12.77 -1.40
CA PHE A 140 8.23 12.78 -0.84
C PHE A 140 9.00 13.87 -1.57
N ARG A 141 9.23 15.00 -0.89
CA ARG A 141 10.11 16.03 -1.43
C ARG A 141 11.48 15.36 -1.58
N PRO A 142 12.16 15.50 -2.73
CA PRO A 142 13.46 14.86 -2.96
C PRO A 142 14.47 15.12 -1.83
N GLU A 143 14.33 16.26 -1.14
CA GLU A 143 15.13 16.66 0.02
C GLU A 143 14.96 15.75 1.27
N MET A 144 13.90 14.96 1.38
CA MET A 144 13.71 13.99 2.49
C MET A 144 14.38 12.63 2.22
N LEU A 145 14.82 12.40 0.99
CA LEU A 145 15.55 11.20 0.56
C LEU A 145 17.06 11.46 0.41
N THR A 146 17.53 12.71 0.56
CA THR A 146 18.96 12.96 0.68
C THR A 146 19.48 12.28 1.94
N PRO A 147 20.49 11.40 1.84
CA PRO A 147 21.16 10.89 3.03
C PRO A 147 21.59 12.11 3.85
N VAL A 148 21.19 12.15 5.13
CA VAL A 148 21.85 13.04 6.09
C VAL A 148 23.33 12.85 5.87
N GLY A 149 24.01 13.93 5.47
CA GLY A 149 25.34 13.85 4.91
C GLY A 149 26.23 12.90 5.70
N GLN A 150 26.99 12.10 4.97
CA GLN A 150 28.42 11.97 5.28
C GLN A 150 28.96 13.40 5.40
N GLY A 151 28.72 14.06 6.53
CA GLY A 151 29.60 15.12 6.98
C GLY A 151 30.95 14.46 7.09
N ASP A 152 31.90 15.00 6.34
CA ASP A 152 33.31 14.62 6.38
C ASP A 152 33.73 14.46 7.85
N VAL A 153 33.75 13.22 8.34
CA VAL A 153 34.52 12.89 9.53
C VAL A 153 35.95 12.92 9.04
N ASP A 154 36.60 14.06 9.22
CA ASP A 154 38.04 14.18 9.05
C ASP A 154 38.68 13.09 9.92
N PRO A 155 39.32 12.07 9.34
CA PRO A 155 39.81 10.92 10.09
C PRO A 155 40.83 11.33 11.17
N ASP A 156 41.43 12.53 11.10
CA ASP A 156 42.38 13.03 12.11
C ASP A 156 41.70 13.53 13.41
N GLU A 157 40.42 13.95 13.37
CA GLU A 157 39.72 14.44 14.56
C GLU A 157 39.26 13.30 15.49
N ALA A 158 38.98 12.13 14.90
CA ALA A 158 38.61 10.91 15.63
C ALA A 158 39.79 10.32 16.44
N VAL A 159 41.03 10.45 15.96
CA VAL A 159 42.22 9.91 16.66
C VAL A 159 42.60 10.77 17.88
N THR A 160 42.30 12.07 17.84
CA THR A 160 42.62 13.01 18.93
C THR A 160 41.74 12.79 20.16
N ASN A 161 40.47 12.43 19.99
CA ASN A 161 39.55 12.20 21.10
C ASN A 161 39.79 10.87 21.83
N LEU A 162 40.32 9.84 21.16
CA LEU A 162 40.66 8.56 21.80
C LEU A 162 41.92 8.62 22.69
N ARG A 163 42.82 9.59 22.47
CA ARG A 163 44.01 9.78 23.32
C ARG A 163 43.73 10.52 24.62
N ARG A 164 42.62 11.26 24.73
CA ARG A 164 42.28 12.04 25.93
C ARG A 164 41.59 11.21 27.02
N VAL A 165 40.95 10.09 26.66
CA VAL A 165 40.17 9.26 27.59
C VAL A 165 41.04 8.20 28.30
N GLY A 166 42.27 7.97 27.86
CA GLY A 166 43.19 6.97 28.45
C GLY A 166 44.22 7.52 29.45
N ALA A 167 44.12 8.78 29.88
CA ALA A 167 45.12 9.43 30.75
C ALA A 167 44.52 10.12 31.98
N SER A 168 43.47 9.54 32.58
CA SER A 168 42.98 9.91 33.92
C SER A 168 42.63 8.68 34.72
#